data_AF-X1GHK9-F1
#
_entry.id   AF-X1GHK9-F1
#
_cell.length_a   1.000
_cell.length_b   1.000
_cell.length_c   1.000
_cell.angle_alpha   90.00
_cell.angle_beta   90.00
_cell.angle_gamma   90.00
#
_symmetry.space_group_name_H-M   'P 1'
#
loop_
_entity.id
_entity.type
_entity.pdbx_description
1 polymer ?
#
loop_
_entity_poly.entity_id
_entity_poly.type
_entity_poly.pdbx_seq_one_letter_code
_entity_poly.pdbx_strand_id
1 'polypeptide(L)'
;MNAGAVHAYIRLPGGKTKYMSELGAGDEVLLVNARGESRVGVVGRVKIERRPLLLVETEREGEKFKTLLQNAETINLVDKSGKPISVAKLKLGDEVLVHIERAGRHFGVKVEETLVER
;
A
#
# COMPACT_ATOMS: atom_id res chain seq x y z
N MET A 1 -1.90 -9.72 5.63
CA MET A 1 -1.40 -8.65 4.74
C MET A 1 -1.13 -7.45 5.61
N ASN A 2 0.01 -6.78 5.39
CA ASN A 2 0.54 -5.76 6.28
C ASN A 2 -0.21 -4.46 6.06
N ALA A 3 -0.94 -4.01 7.07
CA ALA A 3 -1.91 -2.95 6.87
C ALA A 3 -1.26 -1.58 7.04
N GLY A 4 -1.36 -0.78 5.98
CA GLY A 4 -1.39 0.67 6.12
C GLY A 4 -2.59 1.12 6.95
N ALA A 5 -2.79 2.42 7.06
CA ALA A 5 -3.95 2.96 7.78
C ALA A 5 -5.29 2.49 7.16
N VAL A 6 -6.37 2.55 7.95
CA VAL A 6 -7.70 2.06 7.54
C VAL A 6 -8.25 2.71 6.27
N HIS A 7 -7.80 3.93 5.96
CA HIS A 7 -8.18 4.69 4.76
C HIS A 7 -7.29 4.36 3.53
N ALA A 8 -6.27 3.52 3.68
CA ALA A 8 -5.43 3.13 2.57
C ALA A 8 -6.22 2.26 1.58
N TYR A 9 -5.96 2.47 0.29
CA TYR A 9 -6.51 1.62 -0.76
C TYR A 9 -5.68 0.36 -0.95
N ILE A 10 -6.35 -0.76 -1.22
CA ILE A 10 -5.76 -2.00 -1.71
C ILE A 10 -6.20 -2.26 -3.14
N ARG A 11 -5.30 -2.84 -3.95
CA ARG A 11 -5.59 -3.31 -5.30
C ARG A 11 -6.35 -4.62 -5.28
N LEU A 12 -7.40 -4.71 -6.08
CA LEU A 12 -8.11 -5.94 -6.38
C LEU A 12 -7.86 -6.33 -7.85
N PRO A 13 -8.19 -7.57 -8.25
CA PRO A 13 -8.15 -7.98 -9.66
C PRO A 13 -9.02 -7.08 -10.56
N GLY A 14 -8.65 -6.99 -11.84
CA GLY A 14 -9.39 -6.17 -12.83
C GLY A 14 -9.23 -4.65 -12.66
N GLY A 15 -8.17 -4.20 -11.97
CA GLY A 15 -7.86 -2.78 -11.81
C GLY A 15 -8.73 -2.04 -10.80
N LYS A 16 -9.54 -2.76 -10.02
CA LYS A 16 -10.38 -2.19 -8.96
C LYS A 16 -9.55 -1.89 -7.70
N THR A 17 -10.05 -1.02 -6.84
CA THR A 17 -9.53 -0.81 -5.48
C THR A 17 -10.63 -0.87 -4.43
N LYS A 18 -10.24 -1.13 -3.18
CA LYS A 18 -11.11 -1.14 -1.99
C LYS A 18 -10.39 -0.43 -0.85
N TYR A 19 -11.10 0.12 0.13
CA TYR A 19 -10.43 0.55 1.36
C TYR A 19 -10.03 -0.66 2.21
N MET A 20 -8.91 -0.53 2.94
CA MET A 20 -8.48 -1.57 3.88
C MET A 20 -9.52 -1.87 4.96
N SER A 21 -10.28 -0.85 5.40
CA SER A 21 -11.38 -0.98 6.37
C SER A 21 -12.54 -1.85 5.89
N GLU A 22 -12.71 -1.99 4.57
CA GLU A 22 -13.82 -2.72 3.98
C GLU A 22 -13.45 -4.18 3.66
N LEU A 23 -12.18 -4.57 3.81
CA LEU A 23 -11.75 -5.94 3.54
C LEU A 23 -12.41 -6.93 4.49
N GLY A 24 -12.85 -8.06 3.94
CA GLY A 24 -13.41 -9.20 4.66
C GLY A 24 -12.72 -10.51 4.29
N ALA A 25 -13.00 -11.55 5.07
CA ALA A 25 -12.62 -12.91 4.68
C ALA A 25 -13.35 -13.29 3.38
N GLY A 26 -12.64 -13.93 2.46
CA GLY A 26 -13.15 -14.29 1.13
C GLY A 26 -12.90 -13.24 0.06
N ASP A 27 -12.52 -12.00 0.41
CA ASP A 27 -12.19 -10.98 -0.59
C ASP A 27 -10.97 -11.39 -1.41
N GLU A 28 -11.05 -11.20 -2.72
CA GLU A 28 -9.92 -11.34 -3.64
C GLU A 28 -9.07 -10.07 -3.66
N VAL A 29 -7.76 -10.22 -3.54
CA VAL A 29 -6.79 -9.11 -3.56
C VAL A 29 -5.67 -9.40 -4.54
N LEU A 30 -5.07 -8.34 -5.05
CA LEU A 30 -3.91 -8.46 -5.94
C LEU A 30 -2.63 -8.56 -5.10
N LEU A 31 -1.90 -9.66 -5.24
CA LEU A 31 -0.57 -9.85 -4.67
C LEU A 31 0.45 -9.52 -5.75
N VAL A 32 1.38 -8.60 -5.46
CA VAL A 32 2.40 -8.13 -6.40
C VAL A 32 3.78 -8.39 -5.83
N ASN A 33 4.70 -8.93 -6.62
CA ASN A 33 6.09 -9.14 -6.21
C ASN A 33 7.01 -7.99 -6.63
N ALA A 34 8.29 -8.05 -6.24
CA ALA A 34 9.28 -7.01 -6.55
C ALA A 34 9.52 -6.77 -8.05
N ARG A 35 9.14 -7.72 -8.93
CA ARG A 35 9.25 -7.60 -10.38
C ARG A 35 7.99 -7.00 -11.02
N GLY A 36 6.98 -6.67 -10.22
CA GLY A 36 5.68 -6.21 -10.70
C GLY A 36 4.77 -7.33 -11.21
N GLU A 37 5.18 -8.60 -11.08
CA GLU A 37 4.34 -9.74 -11.44
C GLU A 37 3.23 -9.89 -10.40
N SER A 38 2.00 -10.06 -10.86
CA SER A 38 0.83 -10.11 -9.99
C SER A 38 0.06 -11.42 -10.08
N ARG A 39 -0.52 -11.85 -8.96
CA ARG A 39 -1.48 -12.96 -8.89
C ARG A 39 -2.62 -12.63 -7.95
N VAL A 40 -3.74 -13.31 -8.12
CA VAL A 40 -4.88 -13.20 -7.21
C VAL A 40 -4.60 -14.01 -5.94
N GLY A 41 -4.94 -13.45 -4.78
CA GLY A 41 -4.97 -14.14 -3.50
C GLY A 41 -6.31 -13.90 -2.80
N VAL A 42 -6.69 -14.82 -1.90
CA VAL A 42 -7.93 -14.71 -1.13
C VAL A 42 -7.60 -14.35 0.32
N VAL A 43 -8.29 -13.37 0.88
CA VAL A 43 -8.14 -12.97 2.28
C VAL A 43 -8.74 -14.04 3.18
N GLY A 44 -7.91 -14.71 3.99
CA GLY A 44 -8.41 -15.71 4.94
C GLY A 44 -9.07 -15.10 6.19
N ARG A 45 -8.50 -14.01 6.73
CA ARG A 45 -9.05 -13.29 7.88
C ARG A 45 -8.56 -11.84 7.90
N VAL A 46 -9.35 -10.97 8.50
CA VAL A 46 -8.97 -9.58 8.78
C VAL A 46 -8.87 -9.40 10.30
N LYS A 47 -7.74 -8.86 10.75
CA LYS A 47 -7.50 -8.52 12.15
C LYS A 47 -7.32 -7.02 12.24
N ILE A 48 -8.19 -6.38 13.02
CA ILE A 48 -8.14 -4.94 13.27
C ILE A 48 -7.58 -4.75 14.68
N GLU A 49 -6.45 -4.05 14.78
CA GLU A 49 -5.79 -3.75 16.05
C GLU A 49 -5.35 -2.29 16.08
N ARG A 50 -5.30 -1.71 17.28
CA ARG A 50 -4.78 -0.35 17.48
C ARG A 50 -3.29 -0.42 17.72
N ARG A 51 -2.52 0.27 16.90
CA ARG A 51 -1.07 0.46 17.03
C ARG A 51 -0.70 1.90 16.68
N PRO A 52 0.43 2.43 17.20
CA PRO A 52 1.03 3.63 16.65
C PRO A 52 1.24 3.50 15.15
N LEU A 53 1.03 4.59 14.41
CA LEU A 53 1.31 4.67 12.98
C LEU A 53 2.64 5.38 12.75
N LEU A 54 3.33 5.01 11.68
CA LEU A 54 4.48 5.70 11.12
C LEU A 54 4.02 6.45 9.87
N LEU A 55 4.37 7.73 9.76
CA LEU A 55 4.32 8.46 8.51
C LEU A 55 5.62 8.16 7.75
N VAL A 56 5.51 7.51 6.60
CA VAL A 56 6.63 7.28 5.70
C VAL A 56 6.49 8.24 4.52
N GLU A 57 7.50 9.07 4.33
CA GLU A 57 7.61 10.01 3.21
C GLU A 57 8.75 9.58 2.29
N THR A 58 8.53 9.74 0.99
CA THR A 58 9.54 9.51 -0.04
C THR A 58 9.38 10.54 -1.15
N GLU A 59 10.42 10.68 -1.96
CA GLU A 59 10.43 11.59 -3.10
C GLU A 59 10.99 10.86 -4.31
N ARG A 60 10.38 11.09 -5.47
CA ARG A 60 10.91 10.66 -6.76
C ARG A 60 10.66 11.74 -7.79
N GLU A 61 11.70 12.12 -8.53
CA GLU A 61 11.60 13.11 -9.63
C GLU A 61 10.93 14.43 -9.19
N GLY A 62 11.14 14.85 -7.93
CA GLY A 62 10.54 16.05 -7.34
C GLY A 62 9.10 15.88 -6.84
N GLU A 63 8.48 14.72 -7.03
CA GLU A 63 7.16 14.40 -6.51
C GLU A 63 7.28 13.71 -5.14
N LYS A 64 6.56 14.22 -4.14
CA LYS A 64 6.54 13.66 -2.78
C LYS A 64 5.37 12.70 -2.61
N PHE A 65 5.65 11.54 -2.04
CA PHE A 65 4.66 10.53 -1.69
C PHE A 65 4.68 10.29 -0.19
N LYS A 66 3.50 10.11 0.39
CA LYS A 66 3.33 9.86 1.82
C LYS A 66 2.36 8.70 2.04
N THR A 67 2.65 7.86 3.02
CA THR A 67 1.72 6.82 3.47
C THR A 67 1.83 6.62 4.97
N LEU A 68 0.73 6.20 5.59
CA LEU A 68 0.68 5.80 6.99
C LEU A 68 0.73 4.28 7.09
N LEU A 69 1.68 3.76 7.86
CA LEU A 69 1.90 2.33 8.08
C LEU A 69 1.82 2.00 9.56
N GLN A 70 1.32 0.82 9.92
CA GLN A 70 1.40 0.36 11.31
C GLN A 70 2.85 0.21 11.75
N ASN A 71 3.19 0.73 12.94
CA ASN A 71 4.49 0.52 13.54
C ASN A 71 4.61 -0.90 14.10
N ALA A 72 5.13 -1.83 13.28
CA ALA A 72 5.42 -3.20 13.68
C ALA A 72 6.51 -3.83 12.80
N GLU A 73 7.34 -4.68 13.38
CA GLU A 73 8.46 -5.33 12.68
C GLU A 73 8.02 -6.19 11.48
N THR A 74 6.82 -6.75 11.54
CA THR A 74 6.23 -7.60 10.50
C THR A 74 5.76 -6.80 9.28
N ILE A 75 5.59 -5.48 9.41
CA ILE A 75 5.23 -4.58 8.31
C ILE A 75 6.49 -4.28 7.50
N ASN A 76 6.49 -4.71 6.25
CA ASN A 76 7.64 -4.60 5.35
C ASN A 76 7.27 -3.84 4.08
N LEU A 77 8.19 -3.00 3.62
CA LEU A 77 8.27 -2.49 2.25
C LEU A 77 9.26 -3.34 1.45
N VAL A 78 9.37 -3.09 0.15
CA VAL A 78 10.36 -3.76 -0.71
C VAL A 78 11.48 -2.77 -1.01
N ASP A 79 12.72 -3.13 -0.68
CA ASP A 79 13.90 -2.31 -0.95
C ASP A 79 14.31 -2.36 -2.43
N LYS A 80 15.23 -1.48 -2.84
CA LYS A 80 15.77 -1.44 -4.22
C LYS A 80 16.37 -2.76 -4.74
N SER A 81 16.72 -3.69 -3.85
CA SER A 81 17.25 -5.02 -4.21
C SER A 81 16.14 -6.07 -4.35
N GLY A 82 14.87 -5.68 -4.20
CA GLY A 82 13.71 -6.58 -4.23
C GLY A 82 13.52 -7.38 -2.94
N LYS A 83 14.19 -7.01 -1.84
CA LYS A 83 14.10 -7.70 -0.55
C LYS A 83 13.17 -6.96 0.41
N PRO A 84 12.54 -7.66 1.37
CA PRO A 84 11.73 -7.00 2.38
C PRO A 84 12.60 -6.17 3.32
N ILE A 85 12.19 -4.94 3.59
CA ILE A 85 12.73 -4.07 4.64
C ILE A 85 11.62 -3.70 5.62
N SER A 86 11.86 -3.95 6.90
CA SER A 86 10.88 -3.67 7.95
C SER A 86 10.75 -2.17 8.15
N VAL A 87 9.51 -1.68 8.31
CA VAL A 87 9.26 -0.25 8.57
C VAL A 87 9.86 0.23 9.88
N ALA A 88 10.05 -0.67 10.86
CA ALA A 88 10.72 -0.37 12.13
C ALA A 88 12.24 -0.14 11.96
N LYS A 89 12.82 -0.53 10.82
CA LYS A 89 14.26 -0.40 10.51
C LYS A 89 14.55 0.61 9.40
N LEU A 90 13.52 1.25 8.84
CA LEU A 90 13.67 2.27 7.81
C LEU A 90 14.45 3.47 8.37
N LYS A 91 15.33 4.01 7.55
CA LYS A 91 16.11 5.22 7.82
C LYS A 91 16.10 6.14 6.59
N LEU A 92 16.42 7.41 6.82
CA LEU A 92 16.60 8.37 5.73
C LEU A 92 17.64 7.87 4.73
N GLY A 93 17.31 7.97 3.45
CA GLY A 93 18.14 7.47 2.35
C GLY A 93 17.86 6.01 1.95
N ASP A 94 17.03 5.27 2.68
CA ASP A 94 16.57 3.97 2.20
C ASP A 94 15.66 4.14 0.98
N GLU A 95 15.90 3.34 -0.05
CA GLU A 95 15.13 3.35 -1.29
C GLU A 95 14.15 2.16 -1.29
N VAL A 96 12.88 2.45 -1.56
CA VAL A 96 11.80 1.46 -1.59
C VAL A 96 11.04 1.49 -2.90
N LEU A 97 10.48 0.35 -3.30
CA LEU A 97 9.66 0.26 -4.50
C LEU A 97 8.30 0.91 -4.25
N VAL A 98 7.90 1.74 -5.20
CA VAL A 98 6.58 2.38 -5.26
C VAL A 98 5.90 2.04 -6.57
N HIS A 99 4.59 1.83 -6.52
CA HIS A 99 3.76 1.72 -7.71
C HIS A 99 3.02 3.04 -7.91
N ILE A 100 3.40 3.79 -8.94
CA ILE A 100 2.82 5.09 -9.27
C ILE A 100 1.75 4.90 -10.35
N GLU A 101 0.54 5.39 -10.08
CA GLU A 101 -0.53 5.46 -11.07
C GLU A 101 -0.95 6.92 -11.24
N ARG A 102 -0.93 7.43 -12.47
CA ARG A 102 -1.21 8.85 -12.79
C ARG A 102 -2.71 9.20 -12.89
N ALA A 103 -3.61 8.30 -12.52
CA ALA A 103 -5.06 8.50 -12.67
C ALA A 103 -5.76 8.56 -11.30
N GLY A 104 -6.65 9.54 -11.14
CA GLY A 104 -7.54 9.64 -9.99
C GLY A 104 -8.43 8.41 -9.85
N ARG A 105 -8.93 8.16 -8.64
CA ARG A 105 -9.83 7.04 -8.37
C ARG A 105 -11.04 7.53 -7.59
N HIS A 106 -12.22 7.23 -8.10
CA HIS A 106 -13.50 7.49 -7.45
C HIS A 106 -14.16 6.15 -7.15
N PHE A 107 -14.40 5.84 -5.87
CA PHE A 107 -14.99 4.57 -5.40
C PHE A 107 -14.40 3.29 -6.02
N GLY A 108 -13.08 3.20 -6.11
CA GLY A 108 -12.44 1.98 -6.59
C GLY A 108 -12.25 1.88 -8.10
N VAL A 109 -12.83 2.82 -8.87
CA VAL A 109 -12.77 2.88 -10.33
C VAL A 109 -11.80 3.97 -10.77
N LYS A 110 -11.03 3.71 -11.84
CA LYS A 110 -10.11 4.68 -12.46
C LYS A 110 -10.93 5.79 -13.14
N VAL A 111 -10.71 7.03 -12.74
CA VAL A 111 -11.36 8.22 -13.31
C VAL A 111 -10.28 9.27 -13.61
N GLU A 112 -10.38 9.98 -14.73
CA GLU A 112 -9.61 11.21 -14.91
C GLU A 112 -10.20 12.29 -13.99
N GLU A 113 -9.66 12.42 -12.78
CA GLU A 113 -10.13 13.38 -11.79
C GLU A 113 -8.95 14.18 -11.21
N THR A 114 -9.16 15.48 -10.98
CA THR A 114 -8.22 16.35 -10.28
C THR A 114 -8.54 16.30 -8.78
N LEU A 115 -7.89 15.40 -8.04
CA LEU A 115 -8.13 15.21 -6.61
C LEU A 115 -7.11 16.02 -5.79
N VAL A 116 -7.59 16.86 -4.87
CA VAL A 116 -6.75 17.58 -3.89
C VAL A 116 -7.04 17.00 -2.51
N GLU A 117 -6.18 16.09 -2.03
CA GLU A 117 -6.16 15.65 -0.63
C GLU A 117 -5.31 16.63 0.20
N ARG A 118 -5.89 17.21 1.25
CA ARG A 118 -5.21 18.12 2.18
C ARG A 118 -4.69 17.36 3.41
#